data_AF-A0A9X8M916-F1
#
_entry.id   AF-A0A9X8M916-F1
#
_cell.length_a   1.000
_cell.length_b   1.000
_cell.length_c   1.000
_cell.angle_alpha   90.00
_cell.angle_beta   90.00
_cell.angle_gamma   90.00
#
_symmetry.space_group_name_H-M   'P 1'
#
loop_
_entity.id
_entity.type
_entity.pdbx_description
1 polymer ?
#
loop_
_entity_poly.entity_id
_entity_poly.type
_entity_poly.pdbx_seq_one_letter_code
_entity_poly.pdbx_strand_id
1 'polypeptide(L)'
;MALHTWLAFLLACWVISLSPGAGAIASMSAGLRHGFWHGYWNAIGLQLGLALQIAIVAAGVGALLATSQLAFAVIKWFGVLYLVYLAIRQWKAAPMDFSNAPKPGATASASSLVFRGFLVNASNPKAVVFMLAVLPQFINPSQPLLAQYLIIGATMVTVDLIVMAGYTGLAARVLRVLRTPRQQRLTNRVFSGLFMGAAGLLATVRQAVS
;
A
#
# COMPACT_ATOMS: atom_id res chain seq x y z
N MET A 1 -17.96 -7.76 -10.24
CA MET A 1 -17.30 -8.40 -9.07
C MET A 1 -18.35 -8.60 -7.99
N ALA A 2 -18.45 -9.79 -7.40
CA ALA A 2 -19.44 -10.07 -6.35
C ALA A 2 -19.12 -9.27 -5.07
N LEU A 3 -20.16 -8.91 -4.29
CA LEU A 3 -20.02 -8.04 -3.12
C LEU A 3 -19.07 -8.62 -2.06
N HIS A 4 -19.17 -9.91 -1.76
CA HIS A 4 -18.30 -10.57 -0.78
C HIS A 4 -16.83 -10.60 -1.23
N THR A 5 -16.57 -10.82 -2.53
CA THR A 5 -15.23 -10.74 -3.13
C THR A 5 -14.68 -9.33 -3.03
N TRP A 6 -15.51 -8.32 -3.30
CA TRP A 6 -15.13 -6.92 -3.17
C TRP A 6 -14.84 -6.50 -1.73
N LEU A 7 -15.64 -6.93 -0.76
CA LEU A 7 -15.38 -6.65 0.66
C LEU A 7 -14.06 -7.29 1.12
N ALA A 8 -13.77 -8.53 0.70
CA ALA A 8 -12.49 -9.18 0.99
C ALA A 8 -11.31 -8.43 0.34
N PHE A 9 -11.48 -7.95 -0.90
CA PHE A 9 -10.47 -7.13 -1.58
C PHE A 9 -10.25 -5.79 -0.87
N LEU A 10 -11.33 -5.12 -0.47
CA LEU A 10 -11.31 -3.86 0.26
C LEU A 10 -10.54 -4.00 1.58
N LEU A 11 -10.78 -5.07 2.33
CA LEU A 11 -10.02 -5.38 3.54
C LEU A 11 -8.54 -5.60 3.25
N ALA A 12 -8.21 -6.33 2.17
CA ALA A 12 -6.83 -6.54 1.76
C ALA A 12 -6.13 -5.21 1.38
N CYS A 13 -6.84 -4.29 0.70
CA CYS A 13 -6.38 -2.94 0.40
C CYS A 13 -6.05 -2.15 1.68
N TRP A 14 -6.93 -2.20 2.68
CA TRP A 14 -6.67 -1.54 3.96
C TRP A 14 -5.42 -2.07 4.64
N VAL A 15 -5.25 -3.40 4.68
CA VAL A 15 -4.08 -3.98 5.33
C VAL A 15 -2.79 -3.58 4.62
N ILE A 16 -2.75 -3.66 3.29
CA ILE A 16 -1.52 -3.31 2.56
C ILE A 16 -1.24 -1.80 2.63
N SER A 17 -2.24 -0.93 2.55
CA SER A 17 -2.03 0.52 2.62
C SER A 17 -1.63 0.98 4.02
N LEU A 18 -2.21 0.40 5.07
CA LEU A 18 -1.80 0.62 6.47
C LEU A 18 -0.41 0.05 6.78
N SER A 19 0.15 -0.79 5.92
CA SER A 19 1.52 -1.28 6.08
C SER A 19 2.56 -0.19 5.93
N PRO A 20 3.35 0.10 6.98
CA PRO A 20 4.41 1.08 6.85
C PRO A 20 5.43 0.61 5.82
N GLY A 21 5.60 1.41 4.78
CA GLY A 21 6.53 1.19 3.68
C GLY A 21 7.03 2.54 3.16
N ALA A 22 7.67 2.54 1.98
CA ALA A 22 8.24 3.76 1.43
C ALA A 22 7.19 4.89 1.26
N GLY A 23 5.96 4.55 0.84
CA GLY A 23 4.85 5.52 0.71
C GLY A 23 4.41 6.12 2.04
N ALA A 24 4.22 5.30 3.07
CA ALA A 24 3.86 5.79 4.41
C ALA A 24 4.94 6.70 5.00
N ILE A 25 6.22 6.31 4.86
CA ILE A 25 7.36 7.12 5.32
C ILE A 25 7.43 8.45 4.56
N ALA A 26 7.23 8.43 3.24
CA ALA A 26 7.21 9.66 2.43
C ALA A 26 6.05 10.59 2.84
N SER A 27 4.85 10.06 3.05
CA SER A 27 3.69 10.81 3.53
C SER A 27 3.91 11.42 4.91
N MET A 28 4.49 10.66 5.85
CA MET A 28 4.85 11.17 7.18
C MET A 28 5.93 12.26 7.10
N SER A 29 6.97 12.06 6.28
CA SER A 29 8.03 13.05 6.05
C SER A 29 7.48 14.34 5.44
N ALA A 30 6.58 14.22 4.45
CA ALA A 30 5.92 15.34 3.81
C ALA A 30 5.02 16.11 4.79
N GLY A 31 4.24 15.40 5.61
CA GLY A 31 3.41 16.00 6.67
C GLY A 31 4.23 16.72 7.75
N LEU A 32 5.38 16.17 8.14
CA LEU A 32 6.31 16.78 9.09
C LEU A 32 6.95 18.07 8.53
N ARG A 33 7.44 18.02 7.29
CA ARG A 33 8.22 19.10 6.67
C ARG A 33 7.35 20.24 6.15
N HIS A 34 6.18 19.93 5.60
CA HIS A 34 5.35 20.87 4.85
C HIS A 34 3.94 21.06 5.43
N GLY A 35 3.56 20.30 6.46
CA GLY A 35 2.19 20.30 7.00
C GLY A 35 1.22 19.53 6.10
N PHE A 36 -0.06 19.46 6.51
CA PHE A 36 -1.05 18.64 5.79
C PHE A 36 -1.30 19.11 4.37
N TRP A 37 -1.66 20.39 4.18
CA TRP A 37 -2.09 20.92 2.88
C TRP A 37 -1.01 20.85 1.80
N HIS A 38 0.24 21.14 2.15
CA HIS A 38 1.35 21.01 1.20
C HIS A 38 1.84 19.56 1.11
N GLY A 39 1.90 18.83 2.24
CA GLY A 39 2.32 17.43 2.25
C GLY A 39 1.39 16.50 1.49
N TYR A 40 0.11 16.84 1.35
CA TYR A 40 -0.88 16.07 0.60
C TYR A 40 -0.53 15.93 -0.89
N TRP A 41 0.19 16.89 -1.48
CA TRP A 41 0.67 16.78 -2.85
C TRP A 41 1.63 15.58 -3.06
N ASN A 42 2.37 15.19 -2.03
CA ASN A 42 3.15 13.96 -2.07
C ASN A 42 2.25 12.72 -2.17
N ALA A 43 1.11 12.70 -1.48
CA ALA A 43 0.15 11.59 -1.54
C ALA A 43 -0.46 11.45 -2.94
N ILE A 44 -0.73 12.56 -3.63
CA ILE A 44 -1.16 12.54 -5.05
C ILE A 44 -0.08 11.89 -5.93
N GLY A 45 1.18 12.27 -5.73
CA GLY A 45 2.32 11.62 -6.39
C GLY A 45 2.33 10.11 -6.17
N LEU A 46 2.17 9.68 -4.91
CA LEU A 46 2.10 8.26 -4.56
C LEU A 46 0.98 7.55 -5.33
N GLN A 47 -0.21 8.17 -5.48
CA GLN A 47 -1.31 7.57 -6.23
C GLN A 47 -1.03 7.44 -7.72
N LEU A 48 -0.34 8.40 -8.34
CA LEU A 48 0.09 8.28 -9.74
C LEU A 48 1.06 7.10 -9.93
N GLY A 49 2.00 6.90 -9.00
CA GLY A 49 2.92 5.77 -9.03
C GLY A 49 2.22 4.43 -8.77
N LEU A 50 1.18 4.42 -7.93
CA LEU A 50 0.33 3.24 -7.71
C LEU A 50 -0.48 2.89 -8.97
N ALA A 51 -1.10 3.90 -9.60
CA ALA A 51 -1.86 3.72 -10.85
C ALA A 51 -0.98 3.15 -11.98
N LEU A 52 0.27 3.62 -12.09
CA LEU A 52 1.24 3.05 -13.04
C LEU A 52 1.51 1.57 -12.76
N GLN A 53 1.75 1.20 -11.49
CA GLN A 53 1.95 -0.20 -11.11
C GLN A 53 0.72 -1.06 -11.38
N ILE A 54 -0.48 -0.56 -11.11
CA ILE A 54 -1.74 -1.24 -11.42
C ILE A 54 -1.84 -1.49 -12.92
N ALA A 55 -1.53 -0.50 -13.75
CA ALA A 55 -1.55 -0.65 -15.21
C ALA A 55 -0.55 -1.71 -15.70
N ILE A 56 0.68 -1.70 -15.17
CA ILE A 56 1.71 -2.71 -15.50
C ILE A 56 1.24 -4.11 -15.11
N VAL A 57 0.72 -4.27 -13.89
CA VAL A 57 0.24 -5.57 -13.40
C VAL A 57 -0.99 -6.04 -14.17
N ALA A 58 -1.96 -5.16 -14.45
CA ALA A 58 -3.14 -5.50 -15.23
C ALA A 58 -2.78 -5.97 -16.66
N ALA A 59 -1.78 -5.34 -17.28
CA ALA A 59 -1.26 -5.75 -18.58
C ALA A 59 -0.56 -7.12 -18.52
N GLY A 60 0.21 -7.40 -17.46
CA GLY A 60 0.96 -8.66 -17.32
C GLY A 60 0.13 -9.85 -16.82
N VAL A 61 -0.79 -9.62 -15.88
CA VAL A 61 -1.58 -10.68 -15.22
C VAL A 61 -2.67 -11.24 -16.14
N GLY A 62 -3.23 -10.44 -17.05
CA GLY A 62 -4.17 -10.94 -18.07
C GLY A 62 -3.55 -12.02 -18.97
N ALA A 63 -2.28 -11.86 -19.34
CA ALA A 63 -1.54 -12.85 -20.14
C ALA A 63 -1.15 -14.10 -19.31
N LEU A 64 -0.84 -13.91 -18.03
CA LEU A 64 -0.40 -15.00 -17.15
C LEU A 64 -1.55 -15.89 -16.66
N LEU A 65 -2.73 -15.33 -16.38
CA LEU A 65 -3.89 -16.09 -15.90
C LEU A 65 -4.57 -16.90 -16.99
N ALA A 66 -4.42 -16.51 -18.25
CA ALA A 66 -4.95 -17.26 -19.38
C ALA A 66 -4.26 -18.61 -19.60
N THR A 67 -3.09 -18.86 -18.98
CA THR A 67 -2.18 -19.92 -19.43
C THR A 67 -1.79 -20.98 -18.38
N SER A 68 -1.92 -20.77 -17.06
CA SER A 68 -1.51 -21.82 -16.09
C SER A 68 -2.06 -21.73 -14.65
N GLN A 69 -2.65 -22.84 -14.16
CA GLN A 69 -2.99 -23.03 -12.74
C GLN A 69 -1.76 -23.07 -11.80
N LEU A 70 -0.62 -23.56 -12.30
CA LEU A 70 0.63 -23.61 -11.53
C LEU A 70 1.19 -22.20 -11.31
N ALA A 71 1.11 -21.34 -12.33
CA ALA A 71 1.52 -19.93 -12.21
C ALA A 71 0.69 -19.21 -11.13
N PHE A 72 -0.62 -19.46 -11.06
CA PHE A 72 -1.46 -18.93 -9.99
C PHE A 72 -1.01 -19.40 -8.61
N ALA A 73 -0.72 -20.70 -8.43
CA ALA A 73 -0.31 -21.23 -7.14
C ALA A 73 1.04 -20.67 -6.66
N VAL A 74 2.03 -20.57 -7.56
CA VAL A 74 3.35 -19.99 -7.26
C VAL A 74 3.22 -18.54 -6.82
N ILE A 75 2.42 -17.76 -7.54
CA ILE A 75 2.21 -16.34 -7.26
C ILE A 75 1.47 -16.15 -5.92
N LYS A 76 0.46 -16.98 -5.62
CA LYS A 76 -0.24 -16.96 -4.33
C LYS A 76 0.73 -17.15 -3.17
N TRP A 77 1.55 -18.20 -3.22
CA TRP A 77 2.50 -18.51 -2.15
C TRP A 77 3.63 -17.50 -2.03
N PHE A 78 4.09 -16.93 -3.15
CA PHE A 78 5.03 -15.81 -3.14
C PHE A 78 4.46 -14.60 -2.39
N GLY A 79 3.19 -14.29 -2.61
CA GLY A 79 2.46 -13.26 -1.88
C GLY A 79 2.39 -13.46 -0.38
N VAL A 80 2.03 -14.68 0.03
CA VAL A 80 1.98 -15.07 1.45
C VAL A 80 3.35 -14.88 2.10
N LEU A 81 4.41 -15.38 1.47
CA LEU A 81 5.79 -15.22 1.96
C LEU A 81 6.20 -13.76 2.06
N TYR A 82 5.84 -12.93 1.07
CA TYR A 82 6.13 -11.51 1.09
C TYR A 82 5.40 -10.77 2.22
N LEU A 83 4.13 -11.09 2.47
CA LEU A 83 3.38 -10.52 3.60
C LEU A 83 3.99 -10.90 4.95
N VAL A 84 4.42 -12.16 5.11
CA VAL A 84 5.14 -12.62 6.30
C VAL A 84 6.47 -11.88 6.45
N TYR A 85 7.22 -11.72 5.37
CA TYR A 85 8.45 -10.94 5.36
C TYR A 85 8.21 -9.48 5.79
N LEU A 86 7.17 -8.83 5.27
CA LEU A 86 6.77 -7.48 5.69
C LEU A 86 6.38 -7.43 7.17
N ALA A 87 5.65 -8.44 7.68
CA ALA A 87 5.30 -8.56 9.09
C ALA A 87 6.54 -8.58 9.99
N ILE A 88 7.54 -9.39 9.63
CA ILE A 88 8.80 -9.55 10.35
C ILE A 88 9.64 -8.27 10.26
N ARG A 89 9.74 -7.68 9.07
CA ARG A 89 10.48 -6.43 8.86
C ARG A 89 9.88 -5.30 9.67
N GLN A 90 8.55 -5.21 9.74
CA GLN A 90 7.86 -4.20 10.53
C GLN A 90 8.01 -4.41 12.03
N TRP A 91 7.98 -5.67 12.50
CA TRP A 91 8.24 -6.01 13.90
C TRP A 91 9.65 -5.59 14.34
N LYS A 92 10.63 -5.72 13.44
CA LYS A 92 12.04 -5.39 13.66
C LYS A 92 12.40 -3.94 13.35
N ALA A 93 11.47 -3.13 12.87
CA ALA A 93 11.74 -1.76 12.44
C ALA A 93 12.16 -0.89 13.64
N ALA A 94 13.34 -0.26 13.53
CA ALA A 94 13.82 0.69 14.51
C ALA A 94 12.94 1.96 14.53
N PRO A 95 12.83 2.64 15.69
CA PRO A 95 12.23 3.97 15.77
C PRO A 95 12.90 4.93 14.77
N MET A 96 12.12 5.66 13.98
CA MET A 96 12.63 6.72 13.11
C MET A 96 13.05 7.91 13.96
N ASP A 97 14.29 8.37 13.76
CA ASP A 97 14.83 9.57 14.39
C ASP A 97 14.38 10.81 13.61
N PHE A 98 13.51 11.62 14.23
CA PHE A 98 12.98 12.85 13.66
C PHE A 98 13.64 14.10 14.26
N SER A 99 14.69 13.94 15.09
CA SER A 99 15.35 15.05 15.80
C SER A 99 16.00 16.08 14.87
N ASN A 100 16.35 15.69 13.63
CA ASN A 100 16.95 16.54 12.60
C ASN A 100 15.97 16.98 11.49
N ALA A 101 14.65 16.98 11.75
CA ALA A 101 13.69 17.46 10.77
C ALA A 101 13.92 18.96 10.46
N PRO A 102 14.05 19.38 9.18
CA PRO A 102 14.23 20.78 8.81
C PRO A 102 13.10 21.66 9.35
N LYS A 103 13.41 22.90 9.75
CA LYS A 103 12.41 23.86 10.25
C LYS A 103 11.28 24.05 9.22
N PRO A 104 10.01 24.11 9.67
CA PRO A 104 8.89 24.36 8.76
C PRO A 104 9.04 25.75 8.12
N GLY A 105 9.04 25.83 6.79
CA GLY A 105 9.16 27.12 6.08
C GLY A 105 9.60 27.05 4.61
N ALA A 106 10.24 25.98 4.14
CA ALA A 106 10.55 25.82 2.73
C ALA A 106 9.32 25.30 1.96
N THR A 107 8.66 26.18 1.20
CA THR A 107 7.56 25.82 0.30
C THR A 107 8.12 25.09 -0.91
N ALA A 108 8.27 23.76 -0.82
CA ALA A 108 8.47 22.94 -2.00
C ALA A 108 7.26 23.10 -2.93
N SER A 109 7.50 23.25 -4.24
CA SER A 109 6.41 23.34 -5.21
C SER A 109 5.57 22.06 -5.19
N ALA A 110 4.26 22.20 -5.41
CA ALA A 110 3.34 21.07 -5.49
C ALA A 110 3.82 20.02 -6.53
N SER A 111 4.32 20.48 -7.68
CA SER A 111 4.89 19.61 -8.73
C SER A 111 6.09 18.81 -8.24
N SER A 112 6.98 19.40 -7.44
CA SER A 112 8.14 18.69 -6.87
C SER A 112 7.70 17.61 -5.88
N LEU A 113 6.69 17.89 -5.05
CA LEU A 113 6.15 16.92 -4.09
C LEU A 113 5.43 15.77 -4.79
N VAL A 114 4.64 16.06 -5.82
CA VAL A 114 3.99 15.04 -6.66
C VAL A 114 5.04 14.16 -7.33
N PHE A 115 6.07 14.76 -7.94
CA PHE A 115 7.11 13.98 -8.62
C PHE A 115 7.90 13.09 -7.65
N ARG A 116 8.24 13.59 -6.46
CA ARG A 116 8.89 12.79 -5.41
C ARG A 116 8.01 11.63 -4.94
N GLY A 117 6.73 11.88 -4.68
CA GLY A 117 5.78 10.82 -4.32
C GLY A 117 5.64 9.78 -5.42
N PHE A 118 5.55 10.21 -6.68
CA PHE A 118 5.50 9.31 -7.83
C PHE A 118 6.72 8.39 -7.88
N LEU A 119 7.94 8.95 -7.81
CA LEU A 119 9.17 8.15 -7.83
C LEU A 119 9.26 7.18 -6.65
N VAL A 120 8.86 7.61 -5.45
CA VAL A 120 8.84 6.74 -4.27
C VAL A 120 7.92 5.55 -4.46
N ASN A 121 6.70 5.75 -5.00
CA ASN A 121 5.78 4.63 -5.17
C ASN A 121 6.16 3.78 -6.38
N ALA A 122 6.46 4.40 -7.53
CA ALA A 122 6.81 3.70 -8.76
C ALA A 122 8.02 2.76 -8.61
N SER A 123 8.99 3.13 -7.75
CA SER A 123 10.16 2.29 -7.43
C SER A 123 9.92 1.27 -6.31
N ASN A 124 8.78 1.32 -5.63
CA ASN A 124 8.48 0.46 -4.50
C ASN A 124 7.76 -0.82 -4.98
N PRO A 125 8.41 -2.00 -4.90
CA PRO A 125 7.82 -3.24 -5.40
C PRO A 125 6.64 -3.74 -4.54
N LYS A 126 6.35 -3.11 -3.39
CA LYS A 126 5.32 -3.58 -2.46
C LYS A 126 3.94 -3.70 -3.12
N ALA A 127 3.53 -2.69 -3.88
CA ALA A 127 2.21 -2.73 -4.51
C ALA A 127 2.18 -3.74 -5.66
N VAL A 128 3.22 -3.78 -6.50
CA VAL A 128 3.37 -4.79 -7.56
C VAL A 128 3.31 -6.21 -6.99
N VAL A 129 4.11 -6.52 -5.97
CA VAL A 129 4.18 -7.86 -5.37
C VAL A 129 2.84 -8.24 -4.74
N PHE A 130 2.20 -7.32 -4.03
CA PHE A 130 0.86 -7.53 -3.48
C PHE A 130 -0.16 -7.79 -4.59
N MET A 131 -0.17 -6.96 -5.64
CA MET A 131 -1.11 -7.14 -6.74
C MET A 131 -0.87 -8.45 -7.45
N LEU A 132 0.36 -8.82 -7.79
CA LEU A 132 0.65 -10.12 -8.40
C LEU A 132 0.07 -11.25 -7.54
N ALA A 133 0.35 -11.24 -6.24
CA ALA A 133 -0.13 -12.26 -5.31
C ALA A 133 -1.66 -12.35 -5.13
N VAL A 134 -2.30 -11.19 -5.02
CA VAL A 134 -3.65 -11.05 -4.51
C VAL A 134 -4.65 -10.89 -5.65
N LEU A 135 -4.35 -10.05 -6.64
CA LEU A 135 -5.22 -9.68 -7.76
C LEU A 135 -5.82 -10.88 -8.51
N PRO A 136 -5.07 -11.97 -8.82
CA PRO A 136 -5.64 -13.17 -9.43
C PRO A 136 -6.82 -13.79 -8.68
N GLN A 137 -6.89 -13.61 -7.37
CA GLN A 137 -7.91 -14.23 -6.51
C GLN A 137 -9.24 -13.48 -6.56
N PHE A 138 -9.24 -12.24 -7.05
CA PHE A 138 -10.41 -11.36 -7.07
C PHE A 138 -10.96 -11.16 -8.49
N ILE A 139 -10.29 -11.72 -9.50
CA ILE A 139 -10.67 -11.60 -10.89
C ILE A 139 -11.34 -12.88 -11.37
N ASN A 140 -12.49 -12.71 -12.02
CA ASN A 140 -13.12 -13.76 -12.80
C ASN A 140 -12.70 -13.60 -14.28
N PRO A 141 -11.90 -14.51 -14.85
CA PRO A 141 -11.45 -14.43 -16.24
C PRO A 141 -12.59 -14.61 -17.26
N SER A 142 -13.73 -15.17 -16.85
CA SER A 142 -14.93 -15.35 -17.70
C SER A 142 -15.78 -14.08 -17.80
N GLN A 143 -15.43 -13.01 -17.09
CA GLN A 143 -16.12 -11.71 -17.15
C GLN A 143 -15.22 -10.63 -17.76
N PRO A 144 -15.78 -9.50 -18.24
CA PRO A 144 -14.99 -8.40 -18.78
C PRO A 144 -13.92 -7.92 -17.80
N LEU A 145 -12.64 -8.07 -18.18
CA LEU A 145 -11.49 -7.79 -17.31
C LEU A 145 -11.33 -6.28 -17.02
N LEU A 146 -11.58 -5.44 -18.02
CA LEU A 146 -11.40 -3.98 -17.90
C LEU A 146 -12.24 -3.39 -16.75
N ALA A 147 -13.52 -3.78 -16.66
CA ALA A 147 -14.39 -3.32 -15.59
C ALA A 147 -13.89 -3.76 -14.19
N GLN A 148 -13.38 -4.98 -14.08
CA GLN A 148 -12.83 -5.50 -12.83
C GLN A 148 -11.54 -4.76 -12.44
N TYR A 149 -10.65 -4.50 -13.39
CA TYR A 149 -9.43 -3.72 -13.15
C TYR A 149 -9.72 -2.28 -12.75
N LEU A 150 -10.73 -1.64 -13.34
CA LEU A 150 -11.15 -0.29 -12.93
C LEU A 150 -11.68 -0.26 -11.49
N ILE A 151 -12.49 -1.26 -11.10
CA ILE A 151 -12.99 -1.38 -9.71
C ILE A 151 -11.83 -1.60 -8.74
N ILE A 152 -10.90 -2.50 -9.09
CA ILE A 152 -9.71 -2.77 -8.28
C ILE A 152 -8.85 -1.51 -8.15
N GLY A 153 -8.56 -0.85 -9.27
CA GLY A 153 -7.73 0.35 -9.29
C GLY A 153 -8.34 1.50 -8.50
N ALA A 154 -9.63 1.78 -8.69
CA ALA A 154 -10.34 2.80 -7.92
C ALA A 154 -10.36 2.47 -6.42
N THR A 155 -10.60 1.21 -6.06
CA THR A 155 -10.61 0.77 -4.65
C THR A 155 -9.23 0.95 -4.01
N MET A 156 -8.16 0.48 -4.66
CA MET A 156 -6.79 0.61 -4.14
C MET A 156 -6.38 2.08 -4.01
N VAL A 157 -6.58 2.89 -5.05
CA VAL A 157 -6.20 4.30 -5.03
C VAL A 157 -6.98 5.06 -3.95
N THR A 158 -8.27 4.80 -3.79
CA THR A 158 -9.09 5.47 -2.78
C THR A 158 -8.65 5.11 -1.37
N VAL A 159 -8.47 3.82 -1.08
CA VAL A 159 -8.01 3.36 0.23
C VAL A 159 -6.61 3.89 0.53
N ASP A 160 -5.69 3.78 -0.42
CA ASP A 160 -4.32 4.24 -0.22
C ASP A 160 -4.26 5.74 -0.02
N LEU A 161 -5.04 6.52 -0.77
CA LEU A 161 -5.13 7.97 -0.59
C LEU A 161 -5.63 8.34 0.80
N ILE A 162 -6.70 7.69 1.29
CA ILE A 162 -7.23 7.92 2.64
C ILE A 162 -6.15 7.62 3.69
N VAL A 163 -5.45 6.49 3.55
CA VAL A 163 -4.41 6.08 4.50
C VAL A 163 -3.21 7.03 4.45
N MET A 164 -2.74 7.42 3.27
CA MET A 164 -1.63 8.36 3.10
C MET A 164 -1.97 9.77 3.60
N ALA A 165 -3.22 10.21 3.40
CA ALA A 165 -3.75 11.44 3.98
C ALA A 165 -3.74 11.36 5.51
N GLY A 166 -4.18 10.22 6.07
CA GLY A 166 -4.11 9.92 7.50
C GLY A 166 -2.68 10.02 8.04
N TYR A 167 -1.72 9.36 7.40
CA TYR A 167 -0.29 9.45 7.78
C TYR A 167 0.24 10.88 7.72
N THR A 168 -0.10 11.62 6.66
CA THR A 168 0.32 13.01 6.48
C THR A 168 -0.29 13.93 7.55
N GLY A 169 -1.58 13.77 7.85
CA GLY A 169 -2.30 14.55 8.85
C GLY A 169 -1.84 14.25 10.28
N LEU A 170 -1.68 12.97 10.61
CA LEU A 170 -1.09 12.52 11.88
C LEU A 170 0.33 13.05 12.03
N ALA A 171 1.13 13.05 10.96
CA ALA A 171 2.47 13.62 10.99
C ALA A 171 2.49 15.15 11.18
N ALA A 172 1.58 15.85 10.51
CA ALA A 172 1.46 17.31 10.60
C ALA A 172 0.94 17.80 11.97
N ARG A 173 0.06 17.03 12.63
CA ARG A 173 -0.56 17.40 13.93
C ARG A 173 0.04 16.71 15.15
N VAL A 174 0.31 15.40 15.07
CA VAL A 174 0.56 14.52 16.23
C VAL A 174 2.06 14.20 16.42
N LEU A 175 2.85 14.10 15.35
CA LEU A 175 4.30 13.85 15.46
C LEU A 175 5.14 15.07 15.89
N ARG A 176 4.54 16.26 16.01
CA ARG A 176 5.15 17.36 16.79
C ARG A 176 5.16 17.08 18.30
N VAL A 177 4.33 16.13 18.76
CA VAL A 177 4.15 15.78 20.18
C VAL A 177 4.76 14.40 20.53
N LEU A 178 4.83 13.46 19.58
CA LEU A 178 5.40 12.11 19.80
C LEU A 178 6.95 12.12 19.75
N ARG A 179 7.59 12.51 20.85
CA ARG A 179 9.05 12.55 21.00
C ARG A 179 9.71 11.23 21.42
N THR A 180 8.97 10.17 21.81
CA THR A 180 9.58 9.02 22.52
C THR A 180 9.64 7.69 21.74
N PRO A 181 10.77 6.95 21.83
CA PRO A 181 10.96 5.65 21.15
C PRO A 181 9.91 4.57 21.47
N ARG A 182 9.28 4.63 22.65
CA ARG A 182 8.26 3.65 23.07
C ARG A 182 6.98 3.75 22.24
N GLN A 183 6.54 4.95 21.91
CA GLN A 183 5.32 5.17 21.12
C GLN A 183 5.51 4.67 19.68
N GLN A 184 6.69 4.89 19.10
CA GLN A 184 7.01 4.39 17.77
C GLN A 184 7.05 2.84 17.71
N ARG A 185 7.56 2.18 18.76
CA ARG A 185 7.55 0.71 18.86
C ARG A 185 6.14 0.13 18.99
N LEU A 186 5.24 0.81 19.70
CA LEU A 186 3.86 0.35 19.85
C LEU A 186 3.12 0.38 18.50
N THR A 187 3.26 1.47 17.75
CA THR A 187 2.74 1.58 16.39
C THR A 187 3.30 0.47 15.47
N ASN A 188 4.60 0.20 15.53
CA ASN A 188 5.23 -0.89 14.75
C ASN A 188 4.65 -2.28 15.08
N ARG A 189 4.30 -2.53 16.35
CA ARG A 189 3.70 -3.79 16.80
C ARG A 189 2.26 -3.97 16.30
N VAL A 190 1.45 -2.92 16.34
CA VAL A 190 0.06 -2.96 15.81
C VAL A 190 0.06 -3.31 14.32
N PHE A 191 0.91 -2.66 13.54
CA PHE A 191 1.02 -2.96 12.11
C PHE A 191 1.53 -4.37 11.83
N SER A 192 2.47 -4.89 12.62
CA SER A 192 2.93 -6.28 12.48
C SER A 192 1.80 -7.30 12.71
N GLY A 193 0.92 -7.06 13.68
CA GLY A 193 -0.27 -7.90 13.91
C GLY A 193 -1.23 -7.91 12.71
N LEU A 194 -1.44 -6.75 12.08
CA LEU A 194 -2.25 -6.63 10.87
C LEU A 194 -1.68 -7.43 9.69
N PHE A 195 -0.35 -7.43 9.47
CA PHE A 195 0.26 -8.27 8.42
C PHE A 195 0.10 -9.76 8.67
N MET A 196 0.25 -10.18 9.92
CA MET A 196 0.05 -11.58 10.27
C MET A 196 -1.39 -12.01 10.03
N GLY A 197 -2.36 -11.14 10.36
CA GLY A 197 -3.79 -11.37 10.10
C GLY A 197 -4.13 -11.47 8.62
N ALA A 198 -3.64 -10.55 7.78
CA ALA A 198 -3.85 -10.64 6.33
C ALA A 198 -3.16 -11.82 5.68
N ALA A 199 -1.96 -12.19 6.14
CA ALA A 199 -1.28 -13.41 5.68
C ALA A 199 -2.11 -14.66 6.00
N GLY A 200 -2.71 -14.73 7.20
CA GLY A 200 -3.65 -15.79 7.58
C GLY A 200 -4.90 -15.82 6.70
N LEU A 201 -5.55 -14.66 6.50
CA LEU A 201 -6.72 -14.54 5.62
C LEU A 201 -6.40 -14.98 4.19
N LEU A 202 -5.29 -14.49 3.61
CA LEU A 202 -4.86 -14.86 2.26
C LEU A 202 -4.57 -16.36 2.13
N ALA A 203 -4.07 -17.00 3.18
CA ALA A 203 -3.87 -18.44 3.22
C ALA A 203 -5.20 -19.21 3.14
N THR A 204 -6.27 -18.69 3.76
CA THR A 204 -7.60 -19.32 3.79
C THR A 204 -8.45 -19.14 2.54
N VAL A 205 -8.14 -18.14 1.68
CA VAL A 205 -8.91 -17.90 0.44
C VAL A 205 -8.65 -19.02 -0.57
N ARG A 206 -9.73 -19.64 -1.05
CA ARG A 206 -9.71 -20.63 -2.14
C ARG A 206 -10.19 -19.99 -3.45
N GLN A 207 -9.72 -20.51 -4.59
CA GLN A 207 -10.24 -20.07 -5.90
C GLN A 207 -11.76 -20.28 -5.94
N ALA A 208 -12.50 -19.22 -6.27
CA ALA A 208 -13.92 -19.33 -6.57
C ALA A 208 -14.06 -19.99 -7.95
N VAL A 209 -14.24 -21.31 -7.94
CA VAL A 209 -14.79 -22.04 -9.08
C VAL A 209 -16.26 -22.29 -8.77
N SER A 210 -17.13 -21.53 -9.44
CA SER A 210 -18.53 -21.87 -9.71
C SER A 210 -19.00 -21.04 -10.89
#